data_AF-A0A6B2LQV7-F1
#
_entry.id   AF-A0A6B2LQV7-F1
#
_cell.length_a   1.000
_cell.length_b   1.000
_cell.length_c   1.000
_cell.angle_alpha   90.00
_cell.angle_beta   90.00
_cell.angle_gamma   90.00
#
_symmetry.space_group_name_H-M   'P 1'
#
loop_
_entity.id
_entity.type
_entity.pdbx_description
1 polymer ?
#
loop_
_entity_poly.entity_id
_entity_poly.type
_entity_poly.pdbx_seq_one_letter_code
_entity_poly.pdbx_strand_id
1 'polypeptide(L)'
;MNNELQQGIKGLEKVKGKKLSYSQSITSSMISDTKKLLDYLGLPYIQSPGEADIQCVLLEKLGLVDGIISEDSDMLLYGGATVYRDLISNSKDAVVYTSHNILKDLGLNQNDLITLSYLLGS
;
A
#
# COMPACT_ATOMS: atom_id res chain seq x y z
N MET A 1 -8.23 -15.33 -46.73
CA MET A 1 -8.97 -15.27 -45.44
C MET A 1 -8.15 -15.69 -44.21
N ASN A 2 -6.97 -16.34 -44.33
CA ASN A 2 -6.15 -16.73 -43.16
C ASN A 2 -5.15 -15.68 -42.65
N ASN A 3 -4.75 -14.70 -43.47
CA ASN A 3 -3.72 -13.72 -43.06
C ASN A 3 -4.26 -12.60 -42.17
N GLU A 4 -5.51 -12.17 -42.36
CA GLU A 4 -6.14 -11.12 -41.54
C GLU A 4 -6.47 -11.62 -40.13
N LEU A 5 -6.92 -12.87 -40.02
CA LEU A 5 -7.14 -13.53 -38.72
C LEU A 5 -5.82 -13.73 -37.96
N GLN A 6 -4.74 -14.12 -38.65
CA GLN A 6 -3.42 -14.22 -38.00
C GLN A 6 -2.82 -12.86 -37.61
N GLN A 7 -3.06 -11.80 -38.39
CA GLN A 7 -2.69 -10.44 -37.98
C GLN A 7 -3.51 -9.96 -36.77
N GLY A 8 -4.81 -10.29 -36.73
CA GLY A 8 -5.67 -10.00 -35.59
C GLY A 8 -5.22 -10.69 -34.30
N ILE A 9 -4.85 -11.98 -34.36
CA ILE A 9 -4.34 -12.75 -33.22
C ILE A 9 -2.99 -12.18 -32.73
N LYS A 10 -2.05 -11.85 -33.63
CA LYS A 10 -0.78 -11.19 -33.26
C LYS A 10 -0.99 -9.80 -32.65
N GLY A 11 -2.01 -9.07 -33.12
CA GLY A 11 -2.42 -7.80 -32.52
C GLY A 11 -2.97 -7.97 -31.11
N LEU A 12 -3.82 -8.98 -30.89
CA LEU A 12 -4.37 -9.32 -29.58
C LEU A 12 -3.31 -9.80 -28.59
N GLU A 13 -2.31 -10.57 -29.05
CA GLU A 13 -1.15 -10.96 -28.22
C GLU A 13 -0.29 -9.76 -27.83
N LYS A 14 -0.06 -8.80 -28.74
CA LYS A 14 0.63 -7.54 -28.43
C LYS A 14 -0.14 -6.67 -27.44
N VAL A 15 -1.46 -6.61 -27.54
CA VAL A 15 -2.32 -5.85 -26.62
C VAL A 15 -2.39 -6.53 -25.25
N LYS A 16 -2.42 -7.86 -25.18
CA LYS A 16 -2.23 -8.61 -23.93
C LYS A 16 -0.85 -8.32 -23.32
N GLY A 17 0.23 -8.43 -24.08
CA GLY A 17 1.59 -8.12 -23.62
C GLY A 17 1.76 -6.67 -23.12
N LYS A 18 1.08 -5.70 -23.74
CA LYS A 18 1.08 -4.30 -23.27
C LYS A 18 0.21 -4.06 -22.03
N LYS A 19 -0.93 -4.74 -21.87
CA LYS A 19 -1.73 -4.65 -20.62
C LYS A 19 -1.11 -5.41 -19.44
N LEU A 20 -0.32 -6.45 -19.70
CA LEU A 20 0.47 -7.16 -18.69
C LEU A 20 1.72 -6.38 -18.21
N SER A 21 2.17 -5.38 -18.97
CA SER A 21 3.41 -4.63 -18.66
C SER A 21 3.31 -3.62 -17.51
N TYR A 22 2.12 -3.38 -16.93
CA TYR A 22 1.99 -2.58 -15.70
C TYR A 22 2.13 -3.43 -14.43
N SER A 23 2.12 -4.76 -14.56
CA SER A 23 2.55 -5.68 -13.50
C SER A 23 4.01 -6.04 -13.76
N GLN A 24 4.92 -5.13 -13.43
CA GLN A 24 6.31 -5.54 -13.26
C GLN A 24 6.34 -6.44 -12.03
N SER A 25 6.48 -7.74 -12.24
CA SER A 25 6.68 -8.69 -11.15
C SER A 25 7.91 -8.25 -10.37
N ILE A 26 7.74 -7.91 -9.08
CA ILE A 26 8.84 -7.57 -8.18
C ILE A 26 9.85 -8.74 -8.21
N THR A 27 11.08 -8.45 -8.59
CA THR A 27 12.13 -9.49 -8.68
C THR A 27 12.87 -9.64 -7.37
N SER A 28 13.41 -10.83 -7.12
CA SER A 28 14.25 -11.07 -5.94
C SER A 28 15.50 -10.17 -5.92
N SER A 29 16.00 -9.75 -7.09
CA SER A 29 17.13 -8.81 -7.18
C SER A 29 16.71 -7.41 -6.69
N MET A 30 15.54 -6.91 -7.09
CA MET A 30 15.02 -5.61 -6.62
C MET A 30 14.90 -5.57 -5.10
N ILE A 31 14.40 -6.66 -4.49
CA ILE A 31 14.30 -6.77 -3.03
C ILE A 31 15.69 -6.75 -2.39
N SER A 32 16.63 -7.54 -2.91
CA SER A 32 18.00 -7.62 -2.38
C SER A 32 18.74 -6.28 -2.48
N ASP A 33 18.64 -5.61 -3.63
CA ASP A 33 19.33 -4.34 -3.84
C ASP A 33 18.71 -3.20 -3.03
N THR A 34 17.39 -3.21 -2.83
CA THR A 34 16.71 -2.28 -1.92
C THR A 34 17.15 -2.49 -0.47
N LYS A 35 17.24 -3.74 -0.01
CA LYS A 35 17.72 -4.05 1.35
C LYS A 35 19.15 -3.57 1.60
N LYS A 36 20.06 -3.81 0.64
CA LYS A 36 21.43 -3.27 0.71
C LYS A 36 21.47 -1.75 0.76
N LEU A 37 20.61 -1.08 0.02
CA LEU A 37 20.52 0.38 0.07
C LEU A 37 20.11 0.86 1.46
N LEU A 38 19.12 0.21 2.09
CA LEU A 38 18.71 0.52 3.46
C LEU A 38 19.86 0.27 4.46
N ASP A 39 20.61 -0.82 4.29
CA ASP A 39 21.80 -1.11 5.11
C ASP A 39 22.85 0.01 4.98
N TYR A 40 23.14 0.48 3.77
CA TYR A 40 24.08 1.58 3.54
C TYR A 40 23.61 2.92 4.10
N LEU A 41 22.30 3.15 4.15
CA LEU A 41 21.70 4.33 4.77
C LEU A 41 21.59 4.22 6.29
N GLY A 42 21.89 3.05 6.88
CA GLY A 42 21.73 2.80 8.30
C GLY A 42 20.27 2.75 8.76
N LEU A 43 19.34 2.45 7.85
CA LEU A 43 17.91 2.40 8.13
C LEU A 43 17.49 0.96 8.49
N PRO A 44 16.95 0.73 9.69
CA PRO A 44 16.50 -0.60 10.07
C PRO A 44 15.25 -0.99 9.27
N TYR A 45 15.17 -2.26 8.90
CA TYR A 45 13.98 -2.84 8.28
C TYR A 45 13.68 -4.22 8.86
N ILE A 46 12.43 -4.63 8.75
CA ILE A 46 11.97 -5.97 9.11
C ILE A 46 11.20 -6.57 7.95
N GLN A 47 11.14 -7.90 7.90
CA GLN A 47 10.28 -8.62 6.94
C GLN A 47 9.01 -9.07 7.67
N SER A 48 7.85 -8.59 7.24
CA SER A 48 6.57 -9.08 7.76
C SER A 48 6.39 -10.57 7.40
N PRO A 49 5.87 -11.41 8.31
CA PRO A 49 5.47 -12.78 7.99
C PRO A 49 4.23 -12.85 7.07
N GLY A 50 3.51 -11.74 6.92
CA GLY A 50 2.35 -11.58 6.05
C GLY A 50 2.37 -10.20 5.39
N GLU A 51 1.27 -9.47 5.53
CA GLU A 51 1.16 -8.11 4.98
C GLU A 51 1.98 -7.11 5.82
N ALA A 52 2.69 -6.21 5.14
CA ALA A 52 3.52 -5.19 5.81
C ALA A 52 2.64 -4.23 6.61
N ASP A 53 1.51 -3.87 6.04
CA ASP A 53 0.42 -3.04 6.55
C ASP A 53 -0.02 -3.44 7.97
N ILE A 54 -0.38 -4.71 8.14
CA ILE A 54 -0.77 -5.27 9.44
C ILE A 54 0.40 -5.23 10.43
N GLN A 55 1.62 -5.52 9.96
CA GLN A 55 2.82 -5.48 10.79
C GLN A 55 3.14 -4.06 11.27
N CYS A 56 2.98 -3.03 10.43
CA CYS A 56 3.15 -1.63 10.80
C CYS A 56 2.15 -1.21 11.89
N VAL A 57 0.88 -1.57 11.73
CA VAL A 57 -0.15 -1.32 12.75
C VAL A 57 0.15 -2.06 14.06
N LEU A 58 0.66 -3.28 13.98
CA LEU A 58 1.08 -4.01 15.18
C LEU A 58 2.26 -3.32 15.90
N LEU A 59 3.27 -2.83 15.17
CA LEU A 59 4.39 -2.12 15.77
C LEU A 59 3.94 -0.85 16.50
N GLU A 60 3.02 -0.09 15.91
CA GLU A 60 2.44 1.10 16.54
C GLU A 60 1.64 0.73 17.80
N LYS A 61 0.80 -0.31 17.73
CA LYS A 61 0.03 -0.80 18.90
C LYS A 61 0.92 -1.30 20.04
N LEU A 62 2.11 -1.82 19.72
CA LEU A 62 3.11 -2.23 20.70
C LEU A 62 3.95 -1.06 21.25
N GLY A 63 3.76 0.15 20.74
CA GLY A 63 4.52 1.34 21.15
C GLY A 63 5.97 1.33 20.66
N LEU A 64 6.28 0.58 19.60
CA LEU A 64 7.62 0.54 19.02
C LEU A 64 7.86 1.66 18.00
N VAL A 65 6.79 2.28 17.50
CA VAL A 65 6.80 3.43 16.60
C VAL A 65 5.70 4.41 17.01
N ASP A 66 5.88 5.69 16.71
CA ASP A 66 4.93 6.76 17.07
C ASP A 66 3.80 6.97 16.03
N GLY A 67 3.91 6.31 14.88
CA GLY A 67 2.90 6.35 13.83
C GLY A 67 3.36 5.69 12.55
N ILE A 68 2.46 5.65 11.56
CA ILE A 68 2.62 4.89 10.34
C ILE A 68 2.56 5.82 9.15
N ILE A 69 3.52 5.72 8.23
CA ILE A 69 3.47 6.43 6.95
C ILE A 69 2.98 5.45 5.89
N SER A 70 1.81 5.70 5.32
CA SER A 70 1.24 4.89 4.24
C SER A 70 0.20 5.69 3.47
N GLU A 71 0.13 5.51 2.16
CA GLU A 71 -0.97 6.06 1.35
C GLU A 71 -2.22 5.16 1.37
N ASP A 72 -2.10 3.95 1.89
CA ASP A 72 -3.20 3.00 1.97
C ASP A 72 -4.15 3.34 3.12
N SER A 73 -5.46 3.38 2.84
CA SER A 73 -6.49 3.58 3.85
C SER A 73 -6.71 2.37 4.75
N ASP A 74 -6.28 1.18 4.34
CA ASP A 74 -6.45 -0.05 5.11
C ASP A 74 -5.77 0.00 6.47
N MET A 75 -4.77 0.88 6.64
CA MET A 75 -4.15 1.19 7.93
C MET A 75 -5.20 1.51 9.00
N LEU A 76 -6.24 2.28 8.63
CA LEU A 76 -7.30 2.67 9.54
C LEU A 76 -8.23 1.49 9.86
N LEU A 77 -8.45 0.59 8.90
CA LEU A 77 -9.28 -0.61 9.08
C LEU A 77 -8.61 -1.62 10.02
N TYR A 78 -7.29 -1.80 9.91
CA TYR A 78 -6.51 -2.63 10.84
C TYR A 78 -6.38 -1.99 12.23
N GLY A 79 -6.75 -0.71 12.37
CA GLY A 79 -6.78 0.02 13.63
C GLY A 79 -5.48 0.74 13.95
N GLY A 80 -4.81 1.29 12.94
CA GLY A 80 -3.74 2.26 13.12
C GLY A 80 -4.27 3.52 13.82
N ALA A 81 -3.54 3.98 14.83
CA ALA A 81 -3.93 5.11 15.66
C ALA A 81 -3.53 6.45 15.04
N THR A 82 -2.37 6.52 14.39
CA THR A 82 -1.82 7.72 13.76
C THR A 82 -1.22 7.36 12.40
N VAL A 83 -1.91 7.77 11.33
CA VAL A 83 -1.53 7.48 9.94
C VAL A 83 -1.21 8.78 9.21
N TYR A 84 0.00 8.86 8.69
CA TYR A 84 0.52 9.96 7.91
C TYR A 84 0.44 9.64 6.41
N ARG A 85 -0.24 10.51 5.66
CA ARG A 85 -0.45 10.43 4.20
C ARG A 85 0.15 11.63 3.48
N ASP A 86 0.35 11.47 2.18
CA ASP A 86 0.92 12.45 1.27
C ASP A 86 2.38 12.85 1.54
N LEU A 87 3.13 12.08 2.35
CA LEU A 87 4.56 12.37 2.63
C LEU A 87 5.49 12.08 1.46
N ILE A 88 5.08 11.15 0.58
CA ILE A 88 5.89 10.71 -0.56
C ILE A 88 5.55 11.55 -1.80
N SER A 89 4.41 12.26 -1.78
CA SER A 89 4.00 13.13 -2.88
C SER A 89 4.78 14.45 -2.87
N ASN A 90 4.86 15.13 -4.01
CA ASN A 90 5.44 16.49 -4.11
C ASN A 90 4.55 17.57 -3.46
N SER A 91 3.54 17.18 -2.67
CA SER A 91 2.75 18.12 -1.88
C SER A 91 3.60 18.73 -0.76
N LYS A 92 3.26 19.94 -0.33
CA LYS A 92 4.05 20.64 0.70
C LYS A 92 3.68 20.21 2.12
N ASP A 93 2.51 19.61 2.29
CA ASP A 93 1.90 19.36 3.60
C ASP A 93 1.52 17.90 3.73
N ALA A 94 1.96 17.26 4.82
CA ALA A 94 1.51 15.93 5.20
C ALA A 94 0.09 15.98 5.79
N VAL A 95 -0.74 15.01 5.46
CA VAL A 95 -2.07 14.84 6.05
C VAL A 95 -2.00 13.78 7.14
N VAL A 96 -2.50 14.10 8.33
CA VAL A 96 -2.48 13.18 9.48
C VAL A 96 -3.90 12.77 9.85
N TYR A 97 -4.13 11.46 9.82
CA TYR A 97 -5.35 10.84 10.30
C TYR A 97 -5.08 10.21 11.67
N THR A 98 -5.83 10.63 12.68
CA THR A 98 -5.77 10.00 14.00
C THR A 98 -7.10 9.33 14.32
N SER A 99 -7.06 8.16 14.94
CA SER A 99 -8.25 7.46 15.42
C SER A 99 -9.07 8.34 16.38
N HIS A 100 -8.38 9.17 17.18
CA HIS A 100 -9.00 10.16 18.04
C HIS A 100 -9.82 11.20 17.26
N ASN A 101 -9.24 11.83 16.24
CA ASN A 101 -9.93 12.86 15.46
C ASN A 101 -11.06 12.25 14.61
N ILE A 102 -10.86 11.06 14.05
CA ILE A 102 -11.91 10.35 13.31
C ILE A 102 -13.12 10.08 14.21
N LEU A 103 -12.88 9.56 15.42
CA LEU A 103 -13.96 9.32 16.37
C LEU A 103 -14.63 10.62 16.82
N LYS A 104 -13.85 11.66 17.10
CA LYS A 104 -14.35 12.94 17.60
C LYS A 104 -15.17 13.70 16.56
N ASP A 105 -14.68 13.76 15.32
CA ASP A 105 -15.23 14.63 14.28
C ASP A 105 -16.29 13.91 13.43
N LEU A 106 -16.16 12.60 13.23
CA LEU A 106 -17.09 11.79 12.42
C LEU A 106 -17.96 10.84 13.25
N GLY A 107 -17.62 10.61 14.53
CA GLY A 107 -18.33 9.64 15.36
C GLY A 107 -18.05 8.18 15.00
N LEU A 108 -17.03 7.92 14.15
CA LEU A 108 -16.75 6.59 13.62
C LEU A 108 -15.64 5.91 14.43
N ASN A 109 -15.90 4.69 14.89
CA ASN A 109 -14.89 3.80 15.46
C ASN A 109 -14.38 2.80 14.40
N GLN A 110 -13.40 1.97 14.78
CA GLN A 110 -12.80 0.99 13.86
C GLN A 110 -13.82 0.02 13.25
N ASN A 111 -14.79 -0.47 14.01
CA ASN A 111 -15.81 -1.39 13.49
C ASN A 111 -16.72 -0.70 12.49
N ASP A 112 -17.00 0.59 12.68
CA ASP A 112 -17.78 1.39 11.73
C ASP A 112 -17.01 1.56 10.41
N LEU A 113 -15.70 1.81 10.49
CA LEU A 113 -14.83 1.89 9.30
C LEU A 113 -14.76 0.57 8.54
N ILE A 114 -14.63 -0.55 9.26
CA ILE A 114 -14.71 -1.91 8.66
C ILE A 114 -16.08 -2.13 8.02
N THR A 115 -17.15 -1.68 8.66
CA THR A 115 -18.50 -1.78 8.09
C THR A 115 -18.64 -0.96 6.80
N LEU A 116 -18.03 0.22 6.75
CA LEU A 116 -17.99 1.06 5.56
C LEU A 116 -17.19 0.40 4.42
N SER A 117 -16.09 -0.31 4.71
CA SER A 117 -15.30 -0.97 3.65
C SER A 117 -16.09 -2.09 2.96
N TYR A 118 -17.00 -2.78 3.67
CA TYR A 118 -17.92 -3.72 3.01
C TYR A 118 -18.83 -3.06 1.96
N LEU A 119 -19.12 -1.77 2.09
CA LEU A 119 -19.98 -1.02 1.17
C LEU A 119 -19.18 -0.35 0.05
N LEU A 120 -18.00 0.19 0.38
CA LEU A 120 -17.18 1.00 -0.52
C LEU A 120 -16.14 0.16 -1.28
N GLY A 121 -15.85 -1.05 -0.80
CA GLY A 121 -14.65 -1.80 -1.12
C GLY A 121 -13.51 -1.43 -0.17
N SER A 122 -12.63 -2.40 0.08
CA SER A 122 -11.28 -2.20 0.58
C SER A 122 -10.32 -2.24 -0.59
#